data_AF-A0A952XH82-F1
#
_entry.id   AF-A0A952XH82-F1
#
_cell.length_a   1.000
_cell.length_b   1.000
_cell.length_c   1.000
_cell.angle_alpha   90.00
_cell.angle_beta   90.00
_cell.angle_gamma   90.00
#
_symmetry.space_group_name_H-M   'P 1'
#
loop_
_entity.id
_entity.type
_entity.pdbx_description
1 polymer ?
#
loop_
_entity_poly.entity_id
_entity_poly.type
_entity_poly.pdbx_seq_one_letter_code
_entity_poly.pdbx_strand_id
1 'polypeptide(L)'
;MKHIAFAALSWFAAAASAAALQPADLVGAWETQWANAAGEAPSGGGPLIIRLDGSEGALDGLTPAPGWDGVQTGETAPGPNGALIWSGRWASIWPEGATMGAFRLVFTDADTFTGTWSTDDGSVTDATWNGARAR
;
A
#
# COMPACT_ATOMS: atom_id res chain seq x y z
N MET A 1 48.02 -14.23 -45.91
CA MET A 1 46.86 -13.40 -45.47
C MET A 1 46.24 -14.10 -44.27
N LYS A 2 46.32 -13.51 -43.08
CA LYS A 2 45.78 -14.10 -41.83
C LYS A 2 44.44 -13.43 -41.52
N HIS A 3 43.35 -14.20 -41.52
CA HIS A 3 42.05 -13.74 -41.07
C HIS A 3 42.00 -13.80 -39.55
N ILE A 4 41.79 -12.65 -38.90
CA ILE A 4 41.54 -12.56 -37.46
C ILE A 4 40.02 -12.54 -37.30
N ALA A 5 39.47 -13.61 -36.73
CA ALA A 5 38.08 -13.68 -36.33
C ALA A 5 37.93 -12.98 -34.97
N PHE A 6 37.14 -11.90 -34.93
CA PHE A 6 36.69 -11.27 -33.68
C PHE A 6 35.50 -12.07 -33.13
N ALA A 7 35.68 -12.70 -31.98
CA ALA A 7 34.59 -13.25 -31.20
C ALA A 7 33.89 -12.09 -30.45
N ALA A 8 32.62 -11.86 -30.76
CA ALA A 8 31.78 -10.91 -30.02
C ALA A 8 31.39 -11.52 -28.67
N LEU A 9 31.86 -10.90 -27.58
CA LEU A 9 31.46 -11.25 -26.23
C LEU A 9 30.11 -10.60 -25.93
N SER A 10 29.04 -11.38 -25.96
CA SER A 10 27.71 -10.90 -25.54
C SER A 10 27.65 -10.83 -24.01
N TRP A 11 27.66 -9.62 -23.47
CA TRP A 11 27.44 -9.36 -22.05
C TRP A 11 25.94 -9.45 -21.76
N PHE A 12 25.48 -10.58 -21.23
CA PHE A 12 24.14 -10.66 -20.65
C PHE A 12 24.18 -9.98 -19.28
N ALA A 13 23.73 -8.73 -19.21
CA ALA A 13 23.40 -8.10 -17.94
C ALA A 13 22.13 -8.78 -17.40
N ALA A 14 22.28 -9.71 -16.46
CA ALA A 14 21.15 -10.22 -15.71
C ALA A 14 20.57 -9.06 -14.89
N ALA A 15 19.35 -8.63 -15.22
CA ALA A 15 18.63 -7.68 -14.38
C ALA A 15 18.45 -8.33 -13.01
N ALA A 16 19.05 -7.76 -11.97
CA ALA A 16 18.82 -8.21 -10.61
C ALA A 16 17.33 -8.02 -10.31
N SER A 17 16.64 -9.11 -9.96
CA SER A 17 15.28 -9.02 -9.46
C SER A 17 15.28 -8.09 -8.24
N ALA A 18 14.40 -7.08 -8.23
CA ALA A 18 14.16 -6.29 -7.04
C ALA A 18 13.81 -7.26 -5.89
N ALA A 19 14.42 -7.05 -4.73
CA ALA A 19 14.09 -7.86 -3.55
C ALA A 19 12.59 -7.73 -3.26
N ALA A 20 11.92 -8.85 -2.99
CA ALA A 20 10.50 -8.83 -2.66
C ALA A 20 10.28 -8.12 -1.32
N LEU A 21 9.37 -7.15 -1.29
CA LEU A 21 9.00 -6.45 -0.07
C LEU A 21 8.46 -7.42 0.98
N GLN A 22 8.80 -7.15 2.23
CA GLN A 22 8.34 -7.87 3.41
C GLN A 22 7.42 -6.97 4.23
N PRO A 23 6.53 -7.53 5.08
CA PRO A 23 5.61 -6.74 5.90
C PRO A 23 6.31 -5.71 6.79
N ALA A 24 7.51 -6.04 7.27
CA ALA A 24 8.34 -5.12 8.06
C ALA A 24 8.74 -3.85 7.29
N ASP A 25 8.85 -3.91 5.96
CA ASP A 25 9.20 -2.77 5.11
C ASP A 25 8.07 -1.73 5.02
N LEU A 26 6.84 -2.07 5.45
CA LEU A 26 5.68 -1.19 5.43
C LEU A 26 5.48 -0.45 6.76
N VAL A 27 6.13 -0.92 7.83
CA VAL A 27 5.99 -0.35 9.18
C VAL A 27 6.49 1.09 9.22
N GLY A 28 5.72 1.99 9.84
CA GLY A 28 6.11 3.38 10.04
C GLY A 28 4.97 4.36 9.78
N ALA A 29 5.33 5.64 9.65
CA ALA A 29 4.40 6.73 9.40
C ALA A 29 4.32 7.07 7.90
N TRP A 30 3.11 7.38 7.46
CA TRP A 30 2.74 7.63 6.08
C TRP A 30 1.86 8.88 5.99
N GLU A 31 2.04 9.66 4.92
CA GLU A 31 1.13 10.71 4.51
C GLU A 31 0.23 10.16 3.40
N THR A 32 -1.09 10.27 3.58
CA THR A 32 -2.05 9.66 2.66
C THR A 32 -2.96 10.67 1.99
N GLN A 33 -3.53 10.27 0.86
CA GLN A 33 -4.54 11.01 0.11
C GLN A 33 -5.62 10.06 -0.37
N TRP A 34 -6.90 10.46 -0.27
CA TRP A 34 -8.03 9.63 -0.71
C TRP A 34 -9.08 10.42 -1.48
N ALA A 35 -9.86 9.69 -2.28
CA ALA A 35 -11.07 10.15 -2.94
C ALA A 35 -12.32 9.54 -2.27
N ASN A 36 -13.50 10.12 -2.50
CA ASN A 36 -14.77 9.61 -1.97
C ASN A 36 -15.63 8.89 -3.02
N ALA A 37 -15.18 8.81 -4.27
CA ALA A 37 -15.76 7.95 -5.29
C ALA A 37 -14.70 7.47 -6.29
N ALA A 38 -15.01 6.38 -6.99
CA ALA A 38 -14.15 5.86 -8.05
C ALA A 38 -13.93 6.90 -9.16
N GLY A 39 -12.67 7.07 -9.57
CA GLY A 39 -12.28 7.98 -10.65
C GLY A 39 -12.21 9.46 -10.27
N GLU A 40 -12.58 9.84 -9.04
CA GLU A 40 -12.38 11.20 -8.55
C GLU A 40 -10.91 11.47 -8.23
N ALA A 41 -10.51 12.74 -8.36
CA ALA A 41 -9.23 13.18 -7.87
C ALA A 41 -9.20 13.08 -6.33
N PRO A 42 -8.07 12.67 -5.72
CA PRO A 42 -7.92 12.71 -4.27
C PRO A 42 -8.17 14.12 -3.73
N SER A 43 -9.02 14.23 -2.71
CA SER A 43 -9.47 15.50 -2.13
C SER A 43 -9.40 15.52 -0.61
N GLY A 44 -9.22 14.36 0.03
CA GLY A 44 -8.90 14.21 1.45
C GLY A 44 -7.48 13.69 1.66
N GLY A 45 -7.02 13.70 2.91
CA GLY A 45 -5.70 13.22 3.28
C GLY A 45 -5.45 13.27 4.78
N GLY A 46 -4.49 12.49 5.23
CA GLY A 46 -4.20 12.36 6.66
C GLY A 46 -3.05 11.38 6.96
N PRO A 47 -2.55 11.40 8.20
CA PRO A 47 -1.49 10.50 8.63
C PRO A 47 -2.01 9.06 8.74
N LEU A 48 -1.19 8.10 8.36
CA LEU A 48 -1.41 6.67 8.60
C LEU A 48 -0.16 6.10 9.28
N ILE A 49 -0.35 5.35 10.36
CA ILE A 49 0.72 4.66 11.06
C ILE A 49 0.49 3.15 10.90
N ILE A 50 1.43 2.46 10.25
CA ILE A 50 1.37 1.01 10.03
C ILE A 50 2.30 0.31 11.03
N ARG A 51 1.82 -0.77 11.63
CA ARG A 51 2.55 -1.61 12.59
C ARG A 51 2.39 -3.08 12.24
N LEU A 52 3.34 -3.91 12.67
CA LEU A 52 3.16 -5.35 12.68
C LEU A 52 2.07 -5.70 13.69
N ASP A 53 1.12 -6.54 13.28
CA ASP A 53 0.29 -7.26 14.22
C ASP A 53 1.10 -8.44 14.80
N GLY A 54 0.65 -8.99 15.93
CA GLY A 54 1.28 -10.15 16.57
C GLY A 54 1.23 -11.44 15.73
N SER A 55 0.50 -11.44 14.62
CA SER A 55 0.37 -12.56 13.68
C SER A 55 1.28 -12.38 12.47
N GLU A 56 1.90 -13.47 12.00
CA GLU A 56 2.77 -13.43 10.81
C GLU A 56 1.99 -12.95 9.58
N GLY A 57 2.52 -11.93 8.88
CA GLY A 57 1.90 -11.38 7.69
C GLY A 57 0.72 -10.43 7.95
N ALA A 58 0.32 -10.19 9.21
CA ALA A 58 -0.73 -9.23 9.54
C ALA A 58 -0.14 -7.86 9.89
N LEU A 59 -0.87 -6.80 9.50
CA LEU A 59 -0.54 -5.41 9.78
C LEU A 59 -1.76 -4.67 10.31
N ASP A 60 -1.51 -3.78 11.26
CA ASP A 60 -2.48 -2.83 11.79
C ASP A 60 -2.14 -1.41 11.35
N GLY A 61 -3.18 -0.65 10.99
CA GLY A 61 -3.13 0.76 10.68
C GLY A 61 -3.86 1.61 11.70
N LEU A 62 -3.34 2.81 11.95
CA LEU A 62 -4.02 3.87 12.71
C LEU A 62 -3.96 5.18 11.93
N THR A 63 -5.11 5.79 11.69
CA THR A 63 -5.29 7.13 11.12
C THR A 63 -5.80 8.06 12.22
N PRO A 64 -4.90 8.75 12.96
CA PRO A 64 -5.30 9.66 14.02
C PRO A 64 -5.90 10.95 13.43
N ALA A 65 -7.06 11.36 13.94
CA ALA A 65 -7.70 12.60 13.54
C ALA A 65 -8.46 13.27 14.72
N PRO A 66 -8.66 14.60 14.71
CA PRO A 66 -9.50 15.24 15.71
C PRO A 66 -10.94 14.73 15.65
N GLY A 67 -11.43 14.14 16.73
CA GLY A 67 -12.83 13.73 16.88
C GLY A 67 -13.18 12.33 16.38
N TRP A 68 -12.23 11.59 15.80
CA TRP A 68 -12.40 10.17 15.45
C TRP A 68 -11.04 9.47 15.31
N ASP A 69 -11.04 8.16 15.50
CA ASP A 69 -9.89 7.31 15.21
C ASP A 69 -10.23 6.35 14.06
N GLY A 70 -9.36 6.32 13.05
CA GLY A 70 -9.42 5.34 11.97
C GLY A 70 -8.52 4.16 12.28
N VAL A 71 -9.07 2.96 12.29
CA VAL A 71 -8.30 1.72 12.46
C VAL A 71 -8.37 0.89 11.19
N GLN A 72 -7.27 0.25 10.84
CA GLN A 72 -7.19 -0.70 9.74
C GLN A 72 -6.60 -2.01 10.27
N THR A 73 -7.18 -3.14 9.89
CA THR A 73 -6.62 -4.46 10.18
C THR A 73 -6.61 -5.25 8.88
N GLY A 74 -5.50 -5.91 8.58
CA GLY A 74 -5.40 -6.66 7.33
C GLY A 74 -4.20 -7.55 7.23
N GLU A 75 -4.18 -8.35 6.18
CA GLU A 75 -3.12 -9.30 5.87
C GLU A 75 -2.34 -8.85 4.65
N THR A 76 -1.08 -9.24 4.62
CA THR A 76 -0.19 -9.02 3.49
C THR A 76 -0.09 -10.25 2.61
N ALA A 77 -0.05 -10.03 1.30
CA ALA A 77 0.14 -11.08 0.32
C ALA A 77 1.17 -10.64 -0.74
N PRO A 78 2.02 -11.54 -1.25
CA PRO A 78 2.91 -11.24 -2.35
C PRO A 78 2.14 -10.77 -3.59
N GLY A 79 2.61 -9.69 -4.20
CA GLY A 79 2.15 -9.18 -5.48
C GLY A 79 3.13 -9.46 -6.63
N PRO A 80 2.79 -9.07 -7.86
CA PRO A 80 3.70 -9.19 -9.00
C PRO A 80 4.96 -8.32 -8.82
N ASN A 81 6.06 -8.72 -9.46
CA ASN A 81 7.31 -7.94 -9.50
C ASN A 81 7.90 -7.56 -8.13
N GLY A 82 7.67 -8.39 -7.09
CA GLY A 82 8.18 -8.13 -5.75
C GLY A 82 7.35 -7.13 -4.93
N ALA A 83 6.19 -6.71 -5.44
CA ALA A 83 5.24 -5.89 -4.70
C ALA A 83 4.68 -6.64 -3.49
N LEU A 84 4.19 -5.89 -2.50
CA LEU A 84 3.41 -6.42 -1.39
C LEU A 84 2.03 -5.78 -1.38
N ILE A 85 0.99 -6.58 -1.21
CA ILE A 85 -0.39 -6.12 -1.14
C ILE A 85 -0.83 -6.21 0.32
N TRP A 86 -1.31 -5.12 0.91
CA TRP A 86 -1.97 -5.13 2.21
C TRP A 86 -3.46 -4.89 2.02
N SER A 87 -4.29 -5.82 2.46
CA SER A 87 -5.73 -5.74 2.28
C SER A 87 -6.46 -6.18 3.52
N GLY A 88 -7.61 -5.58 3.78
CA GLY A 88 -8.38 -5.90 4.96
C GLY A 88 -9.55 -4.95 5.19
N ARG A 89 -9.78 -4.64 6.45
CA ARG A 89 -10.94 -3.92 6.95
C ARG A 89 -10.53 -2.62 7.59
N TRP A 90 -11.32 -1.59 7.41
CA TRP A 90 -11.16 -0.33 8.12
C TRP A 90 -12.43 0.01 8.91
N ALA A 91 -12.25 0.77 9.98
CA ALA A 91 -13.34 1.36 10.74
C ALA A 91 -12.98 2.78 11.17
N SER A 92 -13.94 3.69 11.10
CA SER A 92 -13.88 5.05 11.66
C SER A 92 -14.98 5.17 12.71
N ILE A 93 -14.60 5.50 13.95
CA ILE A 93 -15.55 5.61 15.06
C ILE A 93 -15.83 7.10 15.33
N TRP A 94 -17.09 7.48 15.19
CA TRP A 94 -17.62 8.82 15.46
C TRP A 94 -18.58 8.78 16.65
N PRO A 95 -18.88 9.91 17.31
CA PRO A 95 -19.93 9.97 18.32
C PRO A 95 -21.31 9.50 17.82
N GLU A 96 -21.63 9.75 16.55
CA GLU A 96 -22.91 9.41 15.93
C GLU A 96 -22.99 7.96 15.44
N GLY A 97 -21.87 7.24 15.40
CA GLY A 97 -21.81 5.85 14.94
C GLY A 97 -20.46 5.47 14.35
N ALA A 98 -20.35 4.24 13.85
CA ALA A 98 -19.15 3.75 13.18
C ALA A 98 -19.41 3.57 11.68
N THR A 99 -18.45 4.01 10.86
CA THR A 99 -18.40 3.67 9.43
C THR A 99 -17.32 2.63 9.24
N MET A 100 -17.60 1.62 8.42
CA MET A 100 -16.70 0.49 8.20
C MET A 100 -16.63 0.15 6.73
N GLY A 101 -15.58 -0.57 6.35
CA GLY A 101 -15.42 -0.99 4.97
C GLY A 101 -14.19 -1.84 4.72
N ALA A 102 -13.84 -1.97 3.45
CA ALA A 102 -12.69 -2.73 2.99
C ALA A 102 -11.66 -1.82 2.32
N PHE A 103 -10.40 -2.25 2.33
CA PHE A 103 -9.33 -1.59 1.61
C PHE A 103 -8.40 -2.61 0.95
N ARG A 104 -7.67 -2.14 -0.08
CA ARG A 104 -6.58 -2.88 -0.72
C ARG A 104 -5.50 -1.92 -1.19
N LEU A 105 -4.33 -1.97 -0.56
CA LEU A 105 -3.16 -1.15 -0.87
C LEU A 105 -2.06 -2.01 -1.50
N VAL A 106 -1.35 -1.45 -2.49
CA VAL A 106 -0.27 -2.08 -3.24
C VAL A 106 0.99 -1.24 -3.06
N PHE A 107 2.02 -1.88 -2.52
CA PHE A 107 3.35 -1.32 -2.32
C PHE A 107 4.28 -1.92 -3.39
N THR A 108 4.77 -1.08 -4.29
CA THR A 108 5.78 -1.48 -5.29
C THR A 108 7.20 -1.19 -4.83
N ASP A 109 7.34 -0.35 -3.80
CA ASP A 109 8.55 -0.03 -3.08
C ASP A 109 8.22 0.22 -1.60
N ALA A 110 9.24 0.52 -0.79
CA ALA A 110 9.08 0.77 0.64
C ALA A 110 8.60 2.19 0.98
N ASP A 111 8.44 3.07 -0.02
CA ASP A 111 8.24 4.51 0.18
C ASP A 111 6.87 5.00 -0.29
N THR A 112 6.15 4.24 -1.11
CA THR A 112 4.86 4.63 -1.69
C THR A 112 3.88 3.46 -1.77
N PHE A 113 2.59 3.79 -1.76
CA PHE A 113 1.53 2.87 -2.13
C PHE A 113 0.43 3.53 -2.96
N THR A 114 -0.25 2.68 -3.73
CA THR A 114 -1.54 3.01 -4.38
C THR A 114 -2.57 1.95 -4.03
N GLY A 115 -3.85 2.30 -4.04
CA GLY A 115 -4.86 1.37 -3.58
C GLY A 115 -6.28 1.90 -3.70
N THR A 116 -7.19 1.09 -3.17
CA THR A 116 -8.61 1.42 -3.10
C THR A 116 -9.20 1.18 -1.72
N TRP A 117 -10.32 1.85 -1.46
CA TRP A 117 -11.18 1.62 -0.32
C TRP A 117 -12.66 1.72 -0.70
N SER A 118 -13.50 1.06 0.09
CA SER A 118 -14.96 1.03 -0.06
C SER A 118 -15.61 1.05 1.32
N THR A 119 -16.85 1.53 1.42
CA THR A 119 -17.70 1.41 2.63
C THR A 119 -18.64 0.21 2.52
N ASP A 120 -19.03 -0.37 3.66
CA ASP A 120 -19.95 -1.52 3.68
C ASP A 120 -21.37 -1.15 3.25
N ASP A 121 -21.78 0.10 3.43
CA ASP A 121 -23.08 0.61 2.99
C ASP A 121 -23.13 0.91 1.47
N GLY A 122 -22.01 0.75 0.77
CA GLY A 122 -21.90 0.99 -0.67
C GLY A 122 -21.88 2.46 -1.09
N SER A 123 -21.87 3.40 -0.14
CA SER A 123 -21.78 4.84 -0.44
C SER A 123 -20.45 5.23 -1.12
N VAL A 124 -19.37 4.50 -0.82
CA VAL A 124 -18.08 4.60 -1.49
C VAL A 124 -17.69 3.21 -2.00
N THR A 125 -17.34 3.11 -3.28
CA THR A 125 -16.89 1.85 -3.90
C THR A 125 -15.64 2.10 -4.74
N ASP A 126 -14.59 1.33 -4.48
CA ASP A 126 -13.31 1.34 -5.21
C ASP A 126 -12.71 2.75 -5.37
N ALA A 127 -12.89 3.60 -4.37
CA ALA A 127 -12.32 4.94 -4.37
C ALA A 127 -10.82 4.88 -4.11
N THR A 128 -10.05 5.76 -4.75
CA THR A 128 -8.59 5.76 -4.66
C THR A 128 -8.11 6.10 -3.26
N TRP A 129 -7.06 5.41 -2.81
CA TRP A 129 -6.27 5.73 -1.62
C TRP A 129 -4.79 5.51 -1.90
N ASN A 130 -4.01 6.60 -1.80
CA ASN A 130 -2.58 6.59 -2.04
C ASN A 130 -1.83 7.09 -0.80
N GLY A 131 -0.54 6.78 -0.72
CA GLY A 131 0.30 7.35 0.31
C GLY A 131 1.79 7.27 0.01
N ALA A 132 2.54 8.05 0.75
CA ALA A 132 3.99 8.09 0.73
C ALA A 132 4.52 8.08 2.17
N ARG A 133 5.74 7.59 2.39
CA ARG A 133 6.36 7.67 3.71
C ARG A 133 6.50 9.10 4.19
N ALA A 134 6.12 9.34 5.46
CA ALA A 134 6.35 10.60 6.14
C ALA A 134 7.87 10.82 6.33
N ARG A 135 8.34 12.05 6.13
CA ARG A 135 9.75 12.44 6.24
C ARG A 135 10.06 13.27 7.47
#